data_AF-A0A522DIN8-F1
#
_entry.id   AF-A0A522DIN8-F1
#
_cell.length_a   1.000
_cell.length_b   1.000
_cell.length_c   1.000
_cell.angle_alpha   90.00
_cell.angle_beta   90.00
_cell.angle_gamma   90.00
#
_symmetry.space_group_name_H-M   'P 1'
#
loop_
_entity.id
_entity.type
_entity.pdbx_description
1 polymer ?
#
loop_
_entity_poly.entity_id
_entity_poly.type
_entity_poly.pdbx_seq_one_letter_code
_entity_poly.pdbx_strand_id
1 'polypeptide(L)'
;MQYGCFGSHSFASAGAKPTLACVPVETARDLDADFLRAATRPKVDKKRPRKLGVVDLFSGCGGLTIGAIEGARRKGVEAELRLAVDQWGAALDVLQCSLDIEDERVLEMSVASIFGVAGQSRDTKARQRLKDIAPTTDLLLAGPPCQGHSALNNHTRHDDDRNELYVAMADAAELLEPKVVIIENVR
;
A
#
# COMPACT_ATOMS: atom_id res chain seq x y z
N MET A 1 16.26 15.54 -13.93
CA MET A 1 16.08 16.96 -13.58
C MET A 1 14.61 17.19 -13.25
N GLN A 2 14.26 17.27 -11.97
CA GLN A 2 12.97 17.83 -11.55
C GLN A 2 13.16 18.45 -10.17
N TYR A 3 12.98 19.77 -10.09
CA TYR A 3 13.18 20.57 -8.90
C TYR A 3 11.87 20.60 -8.09
N GLY A 4 11.91 20.22 -6.82
CA GLY A 4 10.79 20.39 -5.89
C GLY A 4 11.02 21.63 -5.02
N CYS A 5 10.10 22.59 -5.07
CA CYS A 5 10.16 23.85 -4.32
C CYS A 5 9.18 23.75 -3.14
N PHE A 6 9.67 23.77 -1.90
CA PHE A 6 8.82 23.98 -0.71
C PHE A 6 9.13 25.36 -0.13
N GLY A 7 8.18 26.29 -0.32
CA GLY A 7 8.22 27.61 0.29
C GLY A 7 7.38 27.64 1.57
N SER A 8 7.99 27.99 2.70
CA SER A 8 7.27 28.52 3.86
C SER A 8 7.39 30.05 3.82
N HIS A 9 6.25 30.74 3.69
CA HIS A 9 6.19 32.19 3.70
C HIS A 9 6.51 32.77 5.09
N SER A 10 7.46 33.70 5.13
CA SER A 10 7.45 34.81 6.08
C SER A 10 7.91 36.06 5.32
N PHE A 11 7.06 37.09 5.30
CA PHE A 11 7.30 38.35 4.63
C PHE A 11 8.01 39.32 5.60
N ALA A 12 9.24 39.70 5.29
CA ALA A 12 9.80 41.00 5.67
C ALA A 12 10.98 41.40 4.76
N SER A 13 10.73 42.42 3.93
CA SER A 13 11.61 43.55 3.59
C SER A 13 13.05 43.33 3.07
N ALA A 14 13.19 43.52 1.75
CA ALA A 14 14.23 44.26 1.01
C ALA A 14 15.73 43.96 1.25
N GLY A 15 16.40 43.46 0.19
CA GLY A 15 17.72 43.99 -0.17
C GLY A 15 18.90 43.01 -0.30
N ALA A 16 18.75 41.71 -0.10
CA ALA A 16 19.81 40.74 -0.39
C ALA A 16 19.24 39.57 -1.20
N LYS A 17 19.80 39.30 -2.39
CA LYS A 17 19.54 38.04 -3.08
C LYS A 17 19.95 36.92 -2.11
N PRO A 18 19.06 35.99 -1.73
CA PRO A 18 19.46 34.88 -0.90
C PRO A 18 20.45 34.06 -1.72
N THR A 19 21.73 34.18 -1.41
CA THR A 19 22.71 33.18 -1.83
C THR A 19 22.27 31.91 -1.12
N LEU A 20 21.61 31.02 -1.85
CA LEU A 20 21.43 29.64 -1.42
C LEU A 20 22.83 29.09 -1.20
N ALA A 21 23.30 29.10 0.04
CA ALA A 21 24.46 28.35 0.43
C ALA A 21 24.12 26.89 0.09
N CYS A 22 24.74 26.34 -0.95
CA CYS A 22 24.80 24.91 -1.15
C CYS A 22 25.55 24.36 0.05
N VAL A 23 24.81 23.94 1.07
CA VAL A 23 25.37 23.11 2.13
C VAL A 23 25.87 21.86 1.42
N PRO A 24 27.16 21.51 1.54
CA PRO A 24 27.64 20.24 1.02
C PRO A 24 26.76 19.13 1.59
N VAL A 25 26.32 18.20 0.73
CA VAL A 25 25.70 16.95 1.21
C VAL A 25 26.82 16.14 1.88
N GLU A 26 27.20 16.53 3.09
CA GLU A 26 27.91 15.65 4.01
C GLU A 26 26.96 14.51 4.33
N THR A 27 27.18 13.38 3.65
CA THR A 27 26.65 12.04 3.93
C THR A 27 25.30 12.05 4.67
N ALA A 28 24.25 12.55 4.01
CA ALA A 28 22.91 12.36 4.54
C ALA A 28 22.69 10.84 4.64
N ARG A 29 22.52 10.36 5.88
CA ARG A 29 22.30 8.93 6.14
C ARG A 29 21.09 8.48 5.35
N ASP A 30 21.29 7.53 4.44
CA ASP A 30 20.22 6.94 3.65
C ASP A 30 19.46 5.95 4.51
N LEU A 31 18.48 6.46 5.28
CA LEU A 31 17.69 5.68 6.22
C LEU A 31 16.91 4.55 5.53
N ASP A 32 16.52 4.75 4.26
CA ASP A 32 15.80 3.75 3.47
C ASP A 32 16.75 2.62 3.08
N ALA A 33 17.94 2.96 2.60
CA ALA A 33 18.92 1.95 2.23
C ALA A 33 19.50 1.22 3.45
N ASP A 34 19.60 1.88 4.61
CA ASP A 34 19.93 1.23 5.89
C ASP A 34 18.84 0.24 6.32
N PHE A 35 17.56 0.63 6.20
CA PHE A 35 16.43 -0.24 6.52
C PHE A 35 16.39 -1.47 5.61
N LEU A 36 16.51 -1.27 4.29
CA LEU A 36 16.45 -2.35 3.30
C LEU A 36 17.62 -3.33 3.42
N ARG A 37 18.77 -2.91 3.97
CA ARG A 37 19.95 -3.76 4.20
C ARG A 37 20.04 -4.35 5.60
N ALA A 38 19.11 -4.01 6.49
CA ALA A 38 19.13 -4.51 7.85
C ALA A 38 18.85 -6.03 7.88
N ALA A 39 19.72 -6.79 8.55
CA ALA A 39 19.51 -8.23 8.74
C ALA A 39 18.30 -8.56 9.62
N THR A 40 17.86 -7.62 10.44
CA THR A 40 16.70 -7.74 11.32
C THR A 40 15.81 -6.52 11.19
N ARG A 41 14.49 -6.72 11.11
CA ARG A 41 13.53 -5.60 11.03
C ARG A 41 13.61 -4.77 12.31
N PRO A 42 13.82 -3.44 12.21
CA PRO A 42 13.83 -2.57 13.38
C PRO A 42 12.46 -2.55 14.06
N LYS A 43 12.44 -2.49 15.39
CA LYS A 43 11.21 -2.40 16.19
C LYS A 43 10.81 -0.94 16.41
N VAL A 44 9.57 -0.74 16.87
CA VAL A 44 9.09 0.59 17.29
C VAL A 44 9.72 0.96 18.63
N ASP A 45 10.41 2.10 18.68
CA ASP A 45 11.05 2.62 19.90
C ASP A 45 10.04 3.38 20.79
N LYS A 46 8.98 2.68 21.22
CA LYS A 46 8.01 3.18 22.21
C LYS A 46 7.55 2.04 23.11
N LYS A 47 7.40 2.30 24.41
CA LYS A 47 6.91 1.31 25.39
C LYS A 47 5.49 0.80 25.12
N ARG A 48 4.62 1.66 24.56
CA ARG A 48 3.21 1.36 24.23
C ARG A 48 2.85 2.07 22.92
N PRO A 49 3.23 1.53 21.77
CA PRO A 49 2.88 2.14 20.49
C PRO A 49 1.38 2.01 20.24
N ARG A 50 0.82 2.94 19.47
CA ARG A 50 -0.50 2.72 18.86
C ARG A 50 -0.36 1.62 17.81
N LYS A 51 -1.38 0.76 17.71
CA LYS A 51 -1.47 -0.26 16.67
C LYS A 51 -2.27 0.23 15.47
N LEU A 52 -1.87 -0.23 14.29
CA LEU A 52 -2.51 0.08 13.02
C LEU A 52 -2.66 -1.22 12.23
N GLY A 53 -3.90 -1.63 11.94
CA GLY A 53 -4.21 -2.80 11.13
C GLY A 53 -4.11 -2.48 9.64
N VAL A 54 -3.29 -3.23 8.92
CA VAL A 54 -3.09 -3.09 7.47
C VAL A 54 -3.77 -4.25 6.75
N VAL A 55 -4.52 -3.95 5.69
CA VAL A 55 -4.96 -4.93 4.68
C VAL A 55 -4.35 -4.51 3.34
N ASP A 56 -3.75 -5.46 2.62
CA ASP A 56 -3.13 -5.22 1.31
C ASP A 56 -3.76 -6.10 0.24
N LEU A 57 -4.45 -5.49 -0.72
CA LEU A 57 -5.06 -6.17 -1.85
C LEU A 57 -4.14 -6.02 -3.07
N PHE A 58 -3.93 -7.10 -3.83
CA PHE A 58 -2.89 -7.13 -4.87
C PHE A 58 -1.49 -6.95 -4.26
N SER A 59 -1.24 -7.62 -3.14
CA SER A 59 -0.06 -7.40 -2.29
C SER A 59 1.28 -7.74 -2.95
N GLY A 60 1.25 -8.58 -4.00
CA GLY A 60 2.45 -9.13 -4.62
C GLY A 60 3.40 -9.72 -3.57
N CYS A 61 4.69 -9.37 -3.67
CA CYS A 61 5.70 -9.78 -2.70
C CYS A 61 5.81 -8.83 -1.49
N GLY A 62 4.91 -7.85 -1.36
CA GLY A 62 4.82 -7.02 -0.15
C GLY A 62 5.57 -5.69 -0.16
N GLY A 63 6.04 -5.20 -1.30
CA GLY A 63 6.80 -3.95 -1.36
C GLY A 63 6.05 -2.76 -0.73
N LEU A 64 4.78 -2.58 -1.10
CA LEU A 64 3.92 -1.53 -0.55
C LEU A 64 3.62 -1.76 0.94
N THR A 65 3.29 -2.99 1.32
CA THR A 65 3.10 -3.38 2.73
C THR A 65 4.31 -3.06 3.60
N ILE A 66 5.51 -3.49 3.19
CA ILE A 66 6.76 -3.27 3.94
C ILE A 66 7.05 -1.79 4.08
N GLY A 67 6.84 -1.02 3.00
CA GLY A 67 6.98 0.45 3.02
C GLY A 67 6.00 1.11 4.00
N ALA A 68 4.74 0.69 4.01
CA ALA A 68 3.74 1.20 4.95
C ALA A 68 4.10 0.88 6.42
N ILE A 69 4.56 -0.33 6.69
CA ILE A 69 5.00 -0.75 8.03
C ILE A 69 6.19 0.07 8.51
N GLU A 70 7.20 0.27 7.64
CA GLU A 70 8.38 1.08 7.99
C GLU A 70 8.01 2.56 8.18
N GLY A 71 7.16 3.11 7.31
CA GLY A 71 6.64 4.46 7.44
C GLY A 71 5.92 4.67 8.78
N ALA A 72 5.07 3.74 9.18
CA ALA A 72 4.39 3.75 10.48
C ALA A 72 5.41 3.66 11.63
N ARG A 73 6.39 2.75 11.54
CA ARG A 73 7.43 2.56 12.56
C ARG A 73 8.23 3.84 12.80
N ARG A 74 8.60 4.57 11.75
CA ARG A 74 9.31 5.88 11.86
C ARG A 74 8.47 6.96 12.54
N LYS A 75 7.14 6.83 12.53
CA LYS A 75 6.22 7.70 13.31
C LYS A 75 5.93 7.13 14.71
N GLY A 76 6.58 6.04 15.07
CA GLY A 76 6.40 5.34 16.33
C GLY A 76 4.99 4.74 16.47
N VAL A 77 4.46 4.20 15.37
CA VAL A 77 3.22 3.42 15.30
C VAL A 77 3.61 2.00 14.91
N GLU A 78 3.00 1.01 15.56
CA GLU A 78 3.19 -0.39 15.23
C GLU A 78 2.13 -0.81 14.22
N ALA A 79 2.54 -1.03 12.97
CA ALA A 79 1.66 -1.53 11.94
C ALA A 79 1.73 -3.06 11.87
N GLU A 80 0.57 -3.69 11.76
CA GLU A 80 0.41 -5.13 11.69
C GLU A 80 -0.36 -5.48 10.43
N LEU A 81 0.23 -6.30 9.55
CA LEU A 81 -0.49 -6.85 8.41
C LEU A 81 -1.53 -7.85 8.94
N ARG A 82 -2.81 -7.54 8.70
CA ARG A 82 -3.96 -8.38 9.08
C ARG A 82 -4.33 -9.35 7.98
N LEU A 83 -4.28 -8.89 6.74
CA LEU A 83 -4.57 -9.70 5.58
C LEU A 83 -3.81 -9.17 4.36
N ALA A 84 -3.18 -10.07 3.63
CA ALA A 84 -2.69 -9.83 2.27
C ALA A 84 -3.43 -10.76 1.29
N VAL A 85 -3.86 -10.21 0.17
CA VAL A 85 -4.54 -10.95 -0.89
C VAL A 85 -3.77 -10.77 -2.18
N ASP A 86 -3.42 -11.87 -2.82
CA ASP A 86 -2.87 -11.87 -4.17
C ASP A 86 -3.27 -13.16 -4.89
N GLN A 87 -3.28 -13.17 -6.22
CA GLN A 87 -3.58 -14.38 -6.99
C GLN A 87 -2.33 -15.25 -7.23
N TRP A 88 -1.14 -14.77 -6.88
CA TRP A 88 0.11 -15.48 -7.09
C TRP A 88 0.72 -15.96 -5.76
N GLY A 89 0.49 -17.24 -5.43
CA GLY A 89 0.97 -17.85 -4.17
C GLY A 89 2.47 -17.65 -3.92
N ALA A 90 3.31 -17.79 -4.95
CA ALA A 90 4.76 -17.60 -4.80
C ALA A 90 5.17 -16.19 -4.32
N ALA A 91 4.36 -15.17 -4.64
CA ALA A 91 4.61 -13.82 -4.13
C ALA A 91 4.18 -13.69 -2.67
N LEU A 92 3.07 -14.33 -2.29
CA LEU A 92 2.62 -14.43 -0.90
C LEU A 92 3.65 -15.17 -0.05
N ASP A 93 4.24 -16.26 -0.54
CA ASP A 93 5.31 -16.99 0.16
C ASP A 93 6.49 -16.07 0.51
N VAL A 94 6.90 -15.22 -0.45
CA VAL A 94 7.97 -14.23 -0.25
C VAL A 94 7.56 -13.19 0.79
N LEU A 95 6.32 -12.67 0.72
CA LEU A 95 5.79 -11.73 1.70
C LEU A 95 5.77 -12.34 3.10
N GLN A 96 5.30 -13.59 3.23
CA GLN A 96 5.24 -14.32 4.49
C GLN A 96 6.63 -14.48 5.12
N CYS A 97 7.59 -14.97 4.33
CA CYS A 97 8.97 -15.10 4.76
C CYS A 97 9.58 -13.74 5.14
N SER A 98 9.24 -12.68 4.42
CA SER A 98 9.77 -11.33 4.67
C SER A 98 9.16 -10.67 5.92
N LEU A 99 7.93 -11.01 6.28
CA LEU A 99 7.23 -10.45 7.43
C LEU A 99 7.24 -11.34 8.67
N ASP A 100 7.60 -12.61 8.53
CA ASP A 100 7.46 -13.64 9.57
C ASP A 100 6.00 -13.69 10.06
N ILE A 101 5.08 -13.96 9.11
CA ILE A 101 3.63 -13.98 9.35
C ILE A 101 3.03 -15.33 8.98
N GLU A 102 2.01 -15.71 9.73
CA GLU A 102 1.28 -16.98 9.59
C GLU A 102 0.42 -17.05 8.32
N ASP A 103 0.13 -18.27 7.87
CA ASP A 103 -0.67 -18.58 6.67
C ASP A 103 -2.08 -17.98 6.71
N GLU A 104 -2.69 -17.83 7.90
CA GLU A 104 -4.05 -17.29 8.02
C GLU A 104 -4.16 -15.80 7.64
N ARG A 105 -3.02 -15.11 7.55
CA ARG A 105 -2.94 -13.69 7.16
C ARG A 105 -2.71 -13.50 5.67
N VAL A 106 -2.59 -14.57 4.90
CA VAL A 106 -2.52 -14.50 3.44
C VAL A 106 -3.68 -15.25 2.80
N LEU A 107 -4.07 -14.79 1.62
CA LEU A 107 -5.15 -15.41 0.86
C LEU A 107 -4.80 -15.40 -0.63
N GLU A 108 -4.48 -16.58 -1.14
CA GLU A 108 -4.24 -16.79 -2.56
C GLU A 108 -5.57 -16.78 -3.33
N MET A 109 -5.97 -15.63 -3.85
CA MET A 109 -7.23 -15.44 -4.58
C MET A 109 -7.20 -14.18 -5.45
N SER A 110 -7.94 -14.21 -6.55
CA SER A 110 -8.16 -13.01 -7.37
C SER A 110 -9.09 -12.04 -6.67
N VAL A 111 -8.61 -10.83 -6.38
CA VAL A 111 -9.44 -9.72 -5.85
C VAL A 111 -10.62 -9.42 -6.78
N ALA A 112 -10.44 -9.58 -8.10
CA ALA A 112 -11.50 -9.41 -9.08
C ALA A 112 -12.69 -10.37 -8.83
N SER A 113 -12.40 -11.63 -8.50
CA SER A 113 -13.42 -12.63 -8.19
C SER A 113 -14.08 -12.40 -6.82
N ILE A 114 -13.33 -11.88 -5.84
CA ILE A 114 -13.90 -11.51 -4.53
C ILE A 114 -14.98 -10.43 -4.68
N PHE A 115 -14.67 -9.39 -5.47
CA PHE A 115 -15.49 -8.19 -5.59
C PHE A 115 -16.38 -8.14 -6.83
N GLY A 116 -16.31 -9.15 -7.70
CA GLY A 116 -17.23 -9.35 -8.82
C GLY A 116 -17.13 -8.23 -9.85
N VAL A 117 -15.98 -8.16 -10.52
CA VAL A 117 -15.72 -7.21 -11.62
C VAL A 117 -15.57 -7.97 -12.95
N ALA A 118 -15.49 -7.27 -14.08
CA ALA A 118 -15.42 -7.86 -15.42
C ALA A 118 -16.57 -8.83 -15.75
N GLY A 119 -17.78 -8.52 -15.28
CA GLY A 119 -18.96 -9.38 -15.46
C GLY A 119 -18.97 -10.65 -14.58
N GLN A 120 -18.05 -10.77 -13.62
CA GLN A 120 -18.04 -11.88 -12.66
C GLN A 120 -19.01 -11.60 -11.50
N SER A 121 -19.64 -12.66 -10.99
CA SER A 121 -20.39 -12.59 -9.73
C SER A 121 -19.45 -12.41 -8.55
N ARG A 122 -19.89 -11.63 -7.56
CA ARG A 122 -19.20 -11.45 -6.26
C ARG A 122 -19.17 -12.75 -5.47
N ASP A 123 -18.01 -13.09 -4.89
CA ASP A 123 -17.92 -14.18 -3.91
C ASP A 123 -18.24 -13.69 -2.50
N THR A 124 -19.48 -13.92 -2.06
CA THR A 124 -19.97 -13.55 -0.72
C THR A 124 -19.19 -14.25 0.40
N LYS A 125 -18.73 -15.49 0.20
CA LYS A 125 -17.99 -16.24 1.25
C LYS A 125 -16.59 -15.67 1.40
N ALA A 126 -15.92 -15.37 0.29
CA ALA A 126 -14.63 -14.70 0.32
C ALA A 126 -14.72 -13.33 1.03
N ARG A 127 -15.74 -12.53 0.70
CA ARG A 127 -15.98 -11.23 1.35
C ARG A 127 -16.24 -11.37 2.85
N GLN A 128 -17.00 -12.38 3.27
CA GLN A 128 -17.20 -12.64 4.69
C GLN A 128 -15.89 -13.03 5.37
N ARG A 129 -15.10 -13.90 4.75
CA ARG A 129 -13.78 -14.31 5.26
C ARG A 129 -12.83 -13.12 5.41
N LEU A 130 -12.84 -12.17 4.48
CA LEU A 130 -12.10 -10.91 4.59
C LEU A 130 -12.46 -10.14 5.87
N LYS A 131 -13.76 -10.00 6.15
CA LYS A 131 -14.26 -9.35 7.38
C LYS A 131 -13.88 -10.13 8.64
N ASP A 132 -13.93 -11.45 8.60
CA ASP A 132 -13.65 -12.29 9.76
C ASP A 132 -12.17 -12.23 10.16
N ILE A 133 -11.26 -12.22 9.17
CA ILE A 133 -9.80 -12.14 9.39
C ILE A 133 -9.37 -10.71 9.75
N ALA A 134 -9.93 -9.71 9.07
CA ALA A 134 -9.60 -8.31 9.24
C ALA A 134 -10.83 -7.50 9.73
N PRO A 135 -11.36 -7.77 10.93
CA PRO A 135 -12.55 -7.10 11.45
C PRO A 135 -12.32 -5.61 11.74
N THR A 136 -11.04 -5.20 11.83
CA THR A 136 -10.62 -3.80 11.95
C THR A 136 -9.52 -3.54 10.94
N THR A 137 -9.80 -2.67 9.97
CA THR A 137 -8.82 -2.19 8.99
C THR A 137 -8.60 -0.71 9.22
N ASP A 138 -7.36 -0.30 9.51
CA ASP A 138 -7.03 1.13 9.61
C ASP A 138 -6.51 1.66 8.27
N LEU A 139 -5.73 0.84 7.57
CA LEU A 139 -5.11 1.16 6.30
C LEU A 139 -5.41 0.06 5.29
N LEU A 140 -6.08 0.42 4.21
CA LEU A 140 -6.27 -0.42 3.04
C LEU A 140 -5.26 -0.01 1.96
N LEU A 141 -4.38 -0.94 1.58
CA LEU A 141 -3.40 -0.78 0.53
C LEU A 141 -3.87 -1.52 -0.72
N ALA A 142 -3.50 -1.00 -1.89
CA ALA A 142 -3.56 -1.77 -3.12
C ALA A 142 -2.62 -1.27 -4.21
N GLY A 143 -2.07 -2.20 -4.98
CA GLY A 143 -1.40 -1.96 -6.26
C GLY A 143 -2.10 -2.69 -7.40
N PRO A 144 -3.35 -2.32 -7.76
CA PRO A 144 -4.08 -3.03 -8.81
C PRO A 144 -3.32 -2.94 -10.15
N PRO A 145 -3.23 -4.03 -10.92
CA PRO A 145 -2.51 -4.02 -12.20
C PRO A 145 -3.12 -3.02 -13.18
N CYS A 146 -2.26 -2.26 -13.85
CA CYS A 146 -2.66 -1.24 -14.85
C CYS A 146 -2.99 -1.82 -16.23
N GLN A 147 -2.64 -3.09 -16.49
CA GLN A 147 -2.88 -3.73 -17.79
C GLN A 147 -4.29 -4.33 -17.81
N GLY A 148 -5.13 -3.85 -18.73
CA GLY A 148 -6.51 -4.30 -18.88
C GLY A 148 -6.57 -5.80 -19.17
N HIS A 149 -7.27 -6.56 -18.33
CA HIS A 149 -7.63 -7.95 -18.58
C HIS A 149 -8.80 -8.06 -19.58
N SER A 150 -8.73 -7.32 -20.69
CA SER A 150 -9.81 -7.26 -21.67
C SER A 150 -9.43 -8.00 -22.94
N ALA A 151 -9.68 -9.31 -22.91
CA ALA A 151 -9.57 -10.16 -24.10
C ALA A 151 -10.83 -10.98 -24.41
N LEU A 152 -11.99 -10.75 -23.75
CA LEU A 152 -13.17 -11.61 -23.98
C LEU A 152 -14.49 -10.92 -24.37
N ASN A 153 -14.58 -9.60 -24.51
CA ASN A 153 -15.70 -9.00 -25.27
C ASN A 153 -15.39 -7.60 -25.83
N ASN A 154 -14.75 -7.55 -26.99
CA ASN A 154 -14.47 -6.32 -27.74
C ASN A 154 -15.72 -5.82 -28.50
N HIS A 155 -16.75 -5.34 -27.80
CA HIS A 155 -17.88 -4.66 -28.44
C HIS A 155 -18.54 -3.60 -27.54
N THR A 156 -17.78 -2.58 -27.14
CA THR A 156 -18.21 -1.15 -27.11
C THR A 156 -17.11 -0.31 -26.47
N ARG A 157 -16.45 0.54 -27.27
CA ARG A 157 -15.58 1.60 -26.76
C ARG A 157 -16.43 2.67 -26.09
N HIS A 158 -16.42 2.76 -24.74
CA HIS A 158 -16.42 4.05 -24.03
C HIS A 158 -16.24 4.00 -22.49
N ASP A 159 -15.48 3.09 -21.88
CA ASP A 159 -14.98 3.31 -20.51
C ASP A 159 -13.77 2.39 -20.28
N ASP A 160 -12.73 2.89 -19.64
CA ASP A 160 -11.42 2.22 -19.59
C ASP A 160 -11.50 0.91 -18.76
N ASP A 161 -11.00 -0.21 -19.28
CA ASP A 161 -10.97 -1.51 -18.56
C ASP A 161 -10.24 -1.43 -17.22
N ARG A 162 -9.35 -0.44 -17.08
CA ARG A 162 -8.65 -0.08 -15.84
C ARG A 162 -9.61 0.28 -14.70
N ASN A 163 -10.80 0.79 -15.01
CA ASN A 163 -11.75 1.31 -14.04
C ASN A 163 -12.32 0.20 -13.13
N GLU A 164 -12.37 -1.04 -13.62
CA GLU A 164 -13.04 -2.14 -12.91
C GLU A 164 -12.32 -2.57 -11.63
N LEU A 165 -10.98 -2.68 -11.65
CA LEU A 165 -10.23 -3.03 -10.44
C LEU A 165 -10.22 -1.89 -9.41
N TYR A 166 -10.34 -0.63 -9.86
CA TYR A 166 -10.59 0.49 -8.96
C TYR A 166 -11.99 0.43 -8.32
N VAL A 167 -13.00 -0.06 -9.05
CA VAL A 167 -14.34 -0.32 -8.47
C VAL A 167 -14.25 -1.43 -7.41
N ALA A 168 -13.47 -2.49 -7.64
CA ALA A 168 -13.20 -3.50 -6.60
C ALA A 168 -12.57 -2.87 -5.35
N MET A 169 -11.68 -1.89 -5.50
CA MET A 169 -11.11 -1.16 -4.36
C MET A 169 -12.13 -0.31 -3.62
N ALA A 170 -13.08 0.31 -4.32
CA ALA A 170 -14.19 1.03 -3.69
C ALA A 170 -15.10 0.06 -2.90
N ASP A 171 -15.45 -1.09 -3.49
CA ASP A 171 -16.21 -2.14 -2.81
C ASP A 171 -15.48 -2.70 -1.58
N ALA A 172 -14.16 -2.85 -1.66
CA ALA A 172 -13.32 -3.29 -0.54
C ALA A 172 -13.32 -2.26 0.59
N ALA A 173 -13.25 -0.97 0.25
CA ALA A 173 -13.34 0.11 1.23
C ALA A 173 -14.72 0.17 1.90
N GLU A 174 -15.81 -0.04 1.16
CA GLU A 174 -17.16 -0.17 1.74
C GLU A 174 -17.26 -1.41 2.66
N LEU A 175 -16.65 -2.52 2.26
CA LEU A 175 -16.70 -3.76 3.04
C LEU A 175 -15.89 -3.66 4.35
N LEU A 176 -14.67 -3.10 4.29
CA LEU A 176 -13.70 -3.13 5.39
C LEU A 176 -13.67 -1.85 6.21
N GLU A 177 -14.37 -0.80 5.77
CA GLU A 177 -14.47 0.52 6.42
C GLU A 177 -13.12 1.08 6.91
N PRO A 178 -12.06 1.13 6.05
CA PRO A 178 -10.76 1.59 6.46
C PRO A 178 -10.74 3.09 6.76
N LYS A 179 -9.83 3.52 7.64
CA LYS A 179 -9.63 4.96 7.91
C LYS A 179 -8.89 5.67 6.79
N VAL A 180 -7.99 4.95 6.11
CA VAL A 180 -7.18 5.45 4.99
C VAL A 180 -7.11 4.38 3.92
N VAL A 181 -7.25 4.80 2.66
CA VAL A 181 -7.01 3.97 1.48
C VAL A 181 -5.82 4.54 0.72
N ILE A 182 -4.86 3.69 0.35
CA ILE A 182 -3.74 4.03 -0.53
C ILE A 182 -3.81 3.11 -1.73
N ILE A 183 -3.89 3.70 -2.93
CA ILE A 183 -3.83 2.96 -4.19
C ILE A 183 -2.61 3.44 -4.96
N GLU A 184 -1.68 2.54 -5.22
CA GLU A 184 -0.49 2.79 -6.03
C GLU A 184 -0.77 2.36 -7.48
N ASN A 185 -0.31 3.15 -8.44
CA ASN A 185 -0.32 2.77 -9.84
C ASN A 185 0.75 3.55 -10.62
N VAL A 186 1.05 3.06 -11.82
CA VAL A 186 1.98 3.67 -12.77
C VAL A 186 1.44 4.98 -13.35
N ARG A 187 2.35 5.83 -13.84
CA ARG A 187 2.10 7.17 -14.36
C ARG A 187 1.96 7.23 -15.88
#